data_AF-X1V4W5-F1
#
_entry.id   AF-X1V4W5-F1
#
_cell.length_a   1.000
_cell.length_b   1.000
_cell.length_c   1.000
_cell.angle_alpha   90.00
_cell.angle_beta   90.00
_cell.angle_gamma   90.00
#
_symmetry.space_group_name_H-M   'P 1'
#
loop_
_entity.id
_entity.type
_entity.pdbx_description
1 polymer ?
#
loop_
_entity_poly.entity_id
_entity_poly.type
_entity_poly.pdbx_seq_one_letter_code
_entity_poly.pdbx_strand_id
1 'polypeptide(L)'
;MKVFEIDGKKYQLPNKLNNFQLEMYVHLINWKWVHLTREPGFDKGILYDALLPNEMKAQYFPLYRPIKKRFLDHQQKFPFKSHKFFGHMASSQAACVNLFLPILKDPNIAA
;
A
#
# COMPACT_ATOMS: atom_id res chain seq x y z
N MET A 1 11.83 -8.54 -12.28
CA MET A 1 11.77 -7.08 -12.04
C MET A 1 12.68 -6.45 -13.09
N LYS A 2 12.23 -5.33 -13.67
CA LYS A 2 12.99 -4.59 -14.67
C LYS A 2 12.97 -3.11 -14.26
N VAL A 3 14.07 -2.43 -14.54
CA VAL A 3 14.14 -0.97 -14.43
C VAL A 3 13.53 -0.39 -15.70
N PHE A 4 12.47 0.39 -15.54
CA PHE A 4 11.84 1.15 -16.61
C PHE A 4 12.22 2.62 -16.47
N GLU A 5 12.53 3.27 -17.59
CA GLU A 5 12.74 4.71 -17.63
C GLU A 5 11.49 5.37 -18.23
N ILE A 6 10.83 6.22 -17.45
CA ILE A 6 9.59 6.91 -17.82
C ILE A 6 9.75 8.36 -17.38
N ASP A 7 9.64 9.31 -18.31
CA ASP A 7 9.82 10.74 -18.07
C ASP A 7 11.13 11.09 -17.31
N GLY A 8 12.23 10.43 -17.67
CA GLY A 8 13.55 10.61 -17.05
C GLY A 8 13.69 10.04 -15.63
N LYS A 9 12.68 9.33 -15.12
CA LYS A 9 12.71 8.64 -13.82
C LYS A 9 12.83 7.14 -14.01
N LYS A 10 13.59 6.49 -13.13
CA LYS A 10 13.82 5.04 -13.14
C LYS A 10 12.91 4.36 -12.11
N TYR A 11 12.17 3.36 -12.56
CA TYR A 11 11.19 2.62 -11.76
C TYR A 11 11.50 1.11 -11.75
N GLN A 12 11.52 0.50 -10.58
CA GLN A 12 11.63 -0.95 -10.36
C GLN A 12 10.24 -1.59 -10.37
N LEU A 13 9.82 -2.09 -11.53
CA LEU A 13 8.47 -2.60 -11.77
C LEU A 13 8.45 -4.10 -12.13
N PRO A 14 7.29 -4.77 -11.95
CA PRO A 14 7.05 -6.09 -12.51
C PRO A 14 7.23 -6.13 -14.05
N ASN A 15 7.63 -7.29 -14.57
CA ASN A 15 8.00 -7.43 -15.99
C ASN A 15 6.79 -7.46 -16.95
N LYS A 16 5.60 -7.79 -16.46
CA LYS A 16 4.39 -8.03 -17.26
C LYS A 16 3.23 -7.17 -16.74
N LEU A 17 3.24 -5.89 -17.08
CA LEU A 17 2.13 -4.98 -16.81
C LEU A 17 1.50 -4.57 -18.14
N ASN A 18 0.17 -4.51 -18.19
CA ASN A 18 -0.52 -3.81 -19.27
C ASN A 18 -0.44 -2.29 -19.05
N ASN A 19 -0.86 -1.48 -20.02
CA ASN A 19 -0.74 -0.01 -19.95
C ASN A 19 -1.44 0.58 -18.73
N PHE A 20 -2.67 0.14 -18.44
CA PHE A 20 -3.40 0.59 -17.25
C PHE A 20 -2.66 0.27 -15.95
N GLN A 21 -2.15 -0.97 -15.81
CA GLN A 21 -1.39 -1.38 -14.64
C GLN A 21 -0.09 -0.59 -14.51
N LEU A 22 0.60 -0.32 -15.63
CA LEU A 22 1.82 0.48 -15.66
C LEU A 22 1.54 1.90 -15.15
N GLU A 23 0.54 2.57 -15.72
CA GLU A 23 0.11 3.92 -15.32
C GLU A 23 -0.27 3.96 -13.83
N MET A 24 -1.07 3.00 -13.37
CA MET A 24 -1.47 2.89 -11.97
C MET A 24 -0.27 2.69 -11.03
N TYR A 25 0.67 1.81 -11.38
CA TYR A 25 1.88 1.59 -10.58
C TYR A 25 2.73 2.87 -10.50
N VAL A 26 2.97 3.52 -11.64
CA VAL A 26 3.74 4.76 -11.70
C VAL A 26 3.08 5.85 -10.86
N HIS A 27 1.75 6.01 -10.96
CA HIS A 27 1.00 6.96 -10.15
C HIS A 27 1.18 6.71 -8.64
N LEU A 28 0.97 5.47 -8.19
CA LEU A 28 1.08 5.10 -6.78
C LEU A 28 2.50 5.22 -6.23
N ILE A 29 3.51 4.88 -7.05
CA ILE A 29 4.93 5.05 -6.70
C ILE A 29 5.28 6.52 -6.58
N ASN A 30 4.85 7.36 -7.54
CA ASN A 30 5.08 8.80 -7.49
C ASN A 30 4.47 9.41 -6.21
N TRP A 31 3.24 9.02 -5.87
CA TRP A 31 2.62 9.45 -4.61
C TRP A 31 3.44 9.01 -3.39
N LYS A 32 3.85 7.73 -3.33
CA LYS A 32 4.72 7.21 -2.25
C LYS A 32 6.01 8.02 -2.12
N TRP A 33 6.68 8.31 -3.23
CA TRP A 33 7.95 9.04 -3.26
C TRP A 33 7.85 10.48 -2.78
N VAL A 34 6.68 11.11 -2.94
CA VAL A 34 6.42 12.48 -2.49
C VAL A 34 5.99 12.53 -1.02
N HIS A 35 5.19 11.56 -0.58
CA HIS A 35 4.48 11.66 0.71
C HIS A 35 4.97 10.72 1.80
N LEU A 36 5.68 9.64 1.45
CA LEU A 36 6.10 8.60 2.39
C LEU A 36 7.61 8.38 2.38
N THR A 37 8.15 7.86 1.28
CA THR A 37 9.57 7.55 1.14
C THR A 37 9.93 7.21 -0.30
N ARG A 38 11.18 7.47 -0.69
CA ARG A 38 11.76 6.97 -1.94
C ARG A 38 12.37 5.58 -1.84
N GLU A 39 12.58 5.08 -0.63
CA GLU A 39 13.20 3.79 -0.41
C GLU A 39 12.29 2.64 -0.91
N PRO A 40 12.82 1.72 -1.73
CA PRO A 40 12.08 0.55 -2.18
C PRO A 40 11.86 -0.43 -1.03
N GLY A 41 10.76 -1.19 -1.12
CA GLY A 41 10.55 -2.35 -0.27
C GLY A 41 11.22 -3.58 -0.85
N PHE A 42 11.50 -4.57 0.00
CA PHE A 42 12.13 -5.82 -0.38
C PHE A 42 11.14 -6.99 -0.30
N ASP A 43 11.10 -7.83 -1.34
CA ASP A 43 10.43 -9.13 -1.35
C ASP A 43 11.28 -10.15 -2.12
N LYS A 44 11.65 -11.26 -1.45
CA LYS A 44 12.37 -12.40 -2.03
C LYS A 44 13.63 -12.03 -2.85
N GLY A 45 14.51 -11.19 -2.33
CA GLY A 45 15.74 -10.82 -3.05
C GLY A 45 15.56 -9.65 -4.03
N ILE A 46 14.34 -9.13 -4.19
CA ILE A 46 14.02 -8.13 -5.21
C ILE A 46 13.49 -6.87 -4.54
N LEU A 47 13.99 -5.72 -5.00
CA LEU A 47 13.51 -4.40 -4.61
C LEU A 47 12.33 -3.98 -5.48
N TYR A 48 11.33 -3.36 -4.86
CA TYR A 48 10.10 -2.90 -5.50
C TYR A 48 9.77 -1.50 -5.03
N ASP A 49 9.67 -0.56 -5.95
CA ASP A 49 9.33 0.83 -5.62
C ASP A 49 7.88 0.97 -5.12
N ALA A 50 6.98 0.09 -5.59
CA ALA A 50 5.60 0.04 -5.13
C ALA A 50 5.42 -0.63 -3.75
N LEU A 51 6.48 -1.20 -3.17
CA LEU A 51 6.44 -1.79 -1.84
C LEU A 51 7.09 -0.84 -0.84
N LEU A 52 6.53 -0.72 0.36
CA LEU A 52 7.12 0.07 1.44
C LEU A 52 8.30 -0.68 2.09
N PRO A 53 9.29 0.02 2.69
CA PRO A 53 10.32 -0.60 3.55
C PRO A 53 9.72 -1.31 4.77
N ASN A 54 10.45 -2.26 5.34
CA ASN A 54 9.94 -3.10 6.44
C ASN A 54 9.62 -2.30 7.69
N GLU A 55 10.37 -1.24 7.96
CA GLU A 55 10.19 -0.30 9.06
C GLU A 55 8.84 0.41 8.96
N MET A 56 8.44 0.79 7.74
CA MET A 56 7.13 1.40 7.48
C MET A 56 6.00 0.35 7.52
N LYS A 57 6.25 -0.87 7.03
CA LYS A 57 5.29 -1.98 7.17
C LYS A 57 5.00 -2.29 8.63
N ALA A 58 6.03 -2.33 9.49
CA ALA A 58 5.89 -2.54 10.93
C ALA A 58 5.04 -1.44 11.60
N GLN A 59 5.06 -0.24 11.03
CA GLN A 59 4.21 0.87 11.44
C GLN A 59 2.81 0.85 10.80
N TYR A 60 2.45 -0.20 10.06
CA TYR A 60 1.18 -0.41 9.36
C TYR A 60 0.93 0.55 8.19
N PHE A 61 1.95 1.15 7.57
CA PHE A 61 1.71 1.88 6.31
C PHE A 61 1.27 0.90 5.19
N PRO A 62 0.39 1.32 4.25
CA PRO A 62 -0.17 2.67 4.04
C PRO A 62 -1.53 2.90 4.74
N LEU A 63 -1.80 2.22 5.86
CA LEU A 63 -3.03 2.42 6.61
C LEU A 63 -3.19 3.89 7.03
N TYR A 64 -4.39 4.42 6.84
CA TYR A 64 -4.79 5.76 7.23
C TYR A 64 -4.65 5.91 8.75
N ARG A 65 -3.87 6.90 9.19
CA ARG A 65 -3.42 6.99 10.59
C ARG A 65 -4.57 7.04 11.60
N PRO A 66 -5.65 7.82 11.39
CA PRO A 66 -6.76 7.91 12.34
C PRO A 66 -7.51 6.59 12.59
N ILE A 67 -7.43 5.62 11.68
CA ILE A 67 -8.09 4.32 11.88
C ILE A 67 -7.16 3.23 12.44
N LYS A 68 -5.85 3.49 12.55
CA LYS A 68 -4.87 2.48 12.98
C LYS A 68 -5.22 1.82 14.30
N LYS A 69 -5.50 2.61 15.34
CA LYS A 69 -5.81 2.07 16.68
C LYS A 69 -7.00 1.10 16.60
N ARG A 70 -8.08 1.49 15.93
CA ARG A 70 -9.28 0.65 15.83
C ARG A 70 -9.06 -0.59 14.99
N PHE A 71 -8.28 -0.50 13.91
CA PHE A 71 -7.90 -1.67 13.13
C PHE A 71 -7.19 -2.72 14.01
N LEU A 72 -6.24 -2.28 14.86
CA LEU A 72 -5.54 -3.15 15.81
C LEU A 72 -6.47 -3.69 16.90
N ASP A 73 -7.29 -2.83 17.51
CA ASP A 73 -8.26 -3.25 18.53
C ASP A 73 -9.25 -4.29 17.96
N HIS A 74 -9.70 -4.11 16.72
CA HIS A 74 -10.60 -5.05 16.05
C HIS A 74 -9.89 -6.37 15.73
N GLN A 75 -8.63 -6.33 15.27
CA GLN A 75 -7.85 -7.53 15.00
C GLN A 75 -7.60 -8.37 16.25
N GLN A 76 -7.48 -7.76 17.43
CA GLN A 76 -7.38 -8.49 18.70
C GLN A 76 -8.68 -9.22 19.07
N LYS A 77 -9.84 -8.61 18.81
CA LYS A 77 -11.15 -9.19 19.10
C LYS A 77 -11.60 -10.21 18.05
N PHE A 78 -11.27 -9.93 16.79
CA PHE A 78 -11.62 -10.73 15.62
C PHE A 78 -10.32 -11.00 14.84
N PRO A 79 -9.58 -12.07 15.20
CA PRO A 79 -8.31 -12.37 14.58
C PRO A 79 -8.44 -12.58 13.06
N PHE A 80 -7.73 -11.78 12.29
CA PHE A 80 -7.55 -11.98 10.86
C PHE A 80 -6.08 -11.81 10.48
N LYS A 81 -5.68 -12.48 9.40
CA LYS A 81 -4.30 -12.43 8.91
C LYS A 81 -4.09 -11.22 8.01
N SER A 82 -3.06 -10.42 8.32
CA SER A 82 -2.57 -9.40 7.40
C SER A 82 -1.94 -10.07 6.17
N HIS A 83 -2.34 -9.64 4.98
CA HIS A 83 -1.80 -10.14 3.74
C HIS A 83 -0.30 -9.78 3.64
N LYS A 84 0.51 -10.67 3.06
CA LYS A 84 1.97 -10.47 2.93
C LYS A 84 2.35 -9.15 2.25
N PHE A 85 1.48 -8.66 1.36
CA PHE A 85 1.66 -7.40 0.64
C PHE A 85 0.79 -6.27 1.21
N PHE A 86 0.54 -6.25 2.52
CA PHE A 86 -0.19 -5.15 3.16
C PHE A 86 0.47 -3.79 2.89
N GLY A 87 1.81 -3.73 2.95
CA GLY A 87 2.59 -2.53 2.66
C GLY A 87 2.84 -2.24 1.18
N HIS A 88 2.14 -2.91 0.26
CA HIS A 88 2.20 -2.57 -1.17
C HIS A 88 1.27 -1.39 -1.43
N MET A 89 1.68 -0.43 -2.27
CA MET A 89 0.88 0.77 -2.53
C MET A 89 -0.46 0.47 -3.22
N ALA A 90 -0.53 -0.64 -3.97
CA ALA A 90 -1.76 -1.20 -4.53
C ALA A 90 -2.37 -2.35 -3.70
N SER A 91 -2.17 -2.36 -2.38
CA SER A 91 -2.69 -3.44 -1.51
C SER A 91 -4.22 -3.37 -1.38
N SER A 92 -4.92 -4.40 -1.87
CA SER A 92 -6.38 -4.48 -1.77
C SER A 92 -6.86 -4.51 -0.31
N GLN A 93 -6.18 -5.25 0.56
CA GLN A 93 -6.55 -5.30 1.98
C GLN A 93 -6.39 -3.92 2.65
N ALA A 94 -5.27 -3.22 2.41
CA ALA A 94 -5.07 -1.90 2.99
C ALA A 94 -6.07 -0.88 2.42
N ALA A 95 -6.36 -0.93 1.11
CA ALA A 95 -7.34 -0.09 0.46
C ALA A 95 -8.75 -0.31 1.04
N CYS A 96 -9.19 -1.56 1.16
CA CYS A 96 -10.49 -1.90 1.76
C CYS A 96 -10.60 -1.36 3.19
N VAL A 97 -9.57 -1.55 4.03
CA VAL A 97 -9.61 -1.05 5.40
C VAL A 97 -9.64 0.48 5.43
N ASN A 98 -8.85 1.14 4.59
CA ASN A 98 -8.80 2.60 4.49
C ASN A 98 -10.13 3.21 4.02
N LEU A 99 -10.85 2.55 3.13
CA LEU A 99 -12.13 3.02 2.60
C LEU A 99 -13.28 2.69 3.55
N PHE A 100 -13.42 1.43 3.95
CA PHE A 100 -14.62 0.97 4.64
C PHE A 100 -14.59 1.22 6.14
N LEU A 101 -13.43 1.17 6.81
CA LEU A 101 -13.41 1.35 8.28
C LEU A 101 -13.82 2.76 8.74
N PRO A 102 -13.49 3.85 8.02
CA PRO A 102 -14.08 5.17 8.28
C PRO A 102 -15.58 5.22 7.94
N ILE A 103 -15.98 4.72 6.77
CA ILE A 103 -17.37 4.77 6.29
C ILE A 103 -18.31 4.02 7.24
N LEU A 104 -17.94 2.81 7.68
CA LEU A 104 -18.73 1.99 8.60
C LEU A 104 -18.88 2.60 10.01
N LYS A 105 -18.21 3.72 10.31
CA LYS A 105 -18.41 4.48 11.55
C LYS A 105 -19.37 5.64 11.38
N ASP A 106 -19.63 6.06 10.15
CA ASP A 106 -20.54 7.17 9.91
C ASP A 106 -21.95 6.70 10.28
N PRO A 107 -22.61 7.35 11.25
CA PRO A 107 -23.94 6.92 11.71
C PRO A 107 -24.99 6.98 10.59
N ASN A 108 -24.76 7.76 9.54
CA ASN A 108 -25.67 7.90 8.42
C ASN A 108 -25.54 6.79 7.36
N ILE A 109 -24.51 5.95 7.43
CA ILE A 109 -24.30 4.89 6.44
C ILE A 109 -25.22 3.68 6.67
N ALA A 110 -25.67 3.47 7.91
CA ALA A 110 -26.59 2.40 8.28
C ALA A 110 -28.04 2.87 8.46
N ALA A 111 -28.32 4.15 8.18
CA ALA A 111 -29.61 4.81 8.38
C ALA A 111 -30.52 4.70 7.15
#